data_AF-A0A315ZD52-F1
#
_entry.id   AF-A0A315ZD52-F1
#
_cell.length_a   1.000
_cell.length_b   1.000
_cell.length_c   1.000
_cell.angle_alpha   90.00
_cell.angle_beta   90.00
_cell.angle_gamma   90.00
#
_symmetry.space_group_name_H-M   'P 1'
#
loop_
_entity.id
_entity.type
_entity.pdbx_description
1 polymer ?
#
loop_
_entity_poly.entity_id
_entity_poly.type
_entity_poly.pdbx_seq_one_letter_code
_entity_poly.pdbx_strand_id
1 'polypeptide(L)'
;MNQYKLGLKYGLIFMLIAASMGFLYGLLSGVILQPMFFAVVIVGVFVSINFSISLVSIIPWIIMRLSRKKAHLLQRYISISLAFFTVFFPIFIFLKLFPINIF
;
A
#
# COMPACT_ATOMS: atom_id res chain seq x y z
N MET A 1 -1.92 -14.04 -12.07
CA MET A 1 -0.54 -13.79 -11.58
C MET A 1 0.09 -12.51 -12.08
N ASN A 2 -0.13 -12.06 -13.33
CA ASN A 2 0.57 -10.86 -13.84
C ASN A 2 0.25 -9.56 -13.07
N GLN A 3 -1.01 -9.37 -12.66
CA GLN A 3 -1.44 -8.15 -11.96
C GLN A 3 -0.87 -8.01 -10.53
N TYR A 4 -0.70 -9.12 -9.80
CA TYR A 4 -0.10 -9.10 -8.47
C TYR A 4 1.40 -8.74 -8.54
N LYS A 5 2.15 -9.33 -9.50
CA LYS A 5 3.56 -9.00 -9.72
C LYS A 5 3.74 -7.53 -10.09
N LEU A 6 2.88 -7.00 -10.97
CA LEU A 6 2.86 -5.57 -11.29
C LEU A 6 2.54 -4.73 -10.06
N GLY A 7 1.55 -5.13 -9.26
CA GLY A 7 1.22 -4.47 -8.00
C GLY A 7 2.38 -4.43 -7.01
N LEU A 8 3.19 -5.49 -6.89
CA LEU A 8 4.39 -5.49 -6.04
C LEU A 8 5.43 -4.49 -6.56
N LYS A 9 5.71 -4.51 -7.87
CA LYS A 9 6.65 -3.58 -8.51
C LYS A 9 6.21 -2.13 -8.27
N TYR A 10 4.95 -1.81 -8.53
CA TYR A 10 4.43 -0.47 -8.33
C TYR A 10 4.35 -0.09 -6.85
N GLY A 11 3.98 -1.01 -5.96
CA GLY A 11 3.99 -0.78 -4.52
C GLY A 11 5.37 -0.37 -4.01
N LEU A 12 6.43 -1.06 -4.47
CA LEU A 12 7.82 -0.70 -4.10
C LEU A 12 8.21 0.67 -4.64
N ILE A 13 7.87 0.97 -5.90
CA ILE A 13 8.12 2.29 -6.50
C ILE A 13 7.40 3.39 -5.70
N PHE A 14 6.13 3.18 -5.33
CA PHE A 14 5.36 4.14 -4.54
C PHE A 14 5.92 4.32 -3.13
N MET A 15 6.40 3.25 -2.50
CA MET A 15 7.09 3.34 -1.21
C MET A 15 8.36 4.20 -1.32
N LEU A 16 9.18 3.97 -2.34
CA LEU A 16 10.38 4.77 -2.57
C LEU A 16 10.05 6.23 -2.87
N ILE A 17 9.00 6.50 -3.64
CA ILE A 17 8.52 7.86 -3.91
C ILE A 17 8.07 8.54 -2.60
N ALA A 18 7.27 7.85 -1.78
CA ALA A 18 6.80 8.38 -0.49
C ALA A 18 7.97 8.70 0.45
N ALA A 19 8.94 7.79 0.56
CA ALA A 19 10.16 8.02 1.33
C ALA A 19 10.97 9.19 0.78
N SER A 20 11.14 9.28 -0.55
CA SER A 20 11.87 10.38 -1.20
C SER A 20 11.21 11.73 -0.96
N MET A 21 9.87 11.79 -1.03
CA MET A 21 9.13 13.03 -0.76
C MET A 21 9.26 13.46 0.70
N GLY A 22 9.14 12.52 1.64
CA GLY A 22 9.36 12.82 3.06
C GLY A 22 10.80 13.23 3.35
N PHE A 23 11.79 12.60 2.70
CA PHE A 23 13.20 12.99 2.78
C PHE A 23 13.43 14.42 2.27
N LEU A 24 12.90 14.76 1.09
CA LEU A 24 13.00 16.11 0.53
C LEU A 24 12.34 17.15 1.42
N TYR A 25 11.18 16.83 2.01
CA TYR A 25 10.53 17.70 2.98
C TYR A 25 11.38 17.89 4.24
N GLY A 26 11.95 16.79 4.76
CA GLY A 26 12.81 16.82 5.95
C GLY A 26 14.13 17.56 5.73
N LEU A 27 14.65 17.61 4.49
CA LEU A 27 15.79 18.47 4.15
C LEU A 27 15.49 19.96 4.34
N LEU A 28 14.26 20.39 4.07
CA LEU A 28 13.86 21.79 4.25
C LEU A 28 13.71 22.18 5.72
N SER A 29 13.33 21.23 6.58
CA SER A 29 13.15 21.47 8.02
C SER A 29 14.39 21.17 8.88
N GLY A 30 15.42 20.54 8.30
CA GLY A 30 16.60 20.07 9.03
C GLY A 30 16.41 18.75 9.78
N VAL A 31 15.20 18.16 9.75
CA VAL A 31 14.87 16.88 10.39
C VAL A 31 14.44 15.89 9.31
N ILE A 32 15.35 14.98 8.92
CA ILE A 32 15.16 14.13 7.73
C ILE A 32 14.38 12.85 8.04
N LEU A 33 14.73 12.15 9.12
CA LEU A 33 14.23 10.81 9.42
C LEU A 33 12.73 10.79 9.73
N GLN A 34 12.26 11.71 10.58
CA GLN A 34 10.85 11.77 11.00
C GLN A 34 9.89 11.96 9.80
N PRO A 35 10.04 12.99 8.95
CA PRO A 35 9.14 13.20 7.81
C PRO A 35 9.20 12.09 6.76
N MET A 36 10.37 11.46 6.57
CA MET A 36 10.53 10.31 5.68
C MET A 36 9.64 9.14 6.11
N PHE A 37 9.76 8.72 7.38
CA PHE A 37 8.93 7.63 7.90
C PHE A 37 7.46 8.01 7.97
N PHE A 38 7.15 9.25 8.38
CA PHE A 38 5.78 9.75 8.43
C PHE A 38 5.07 9.68 7.08
N ALA A 39 5.72 10.13 6.00
CA ALA A 39 5.15 10.08 4.65
C ALA A 39 4.85 8.64 4.21
N VAL A 40 5.79 7.72 4.45
CA VAL A 40 5.64 6.30 4.13
C VAL A 40 4.50 5.66 4.93
N VAL A 41 4.39 5.99 6.22
CA VAL A 41 3.32 5.50 7.11
C VAL A 41 1.95 6.00 6.66
N ILE A 42 1.81 7.29 6.36
CA ILE A 42 0.56 7.87 5.86
C ILE A 42 0.10 7.16 4.58
N VAL A 43 1.01 6.97 3.61
CA VAL A 43 0.70 6.24 2.39
C VAL A 43 0.31 4.79 2.71
N GLY A 44 1.01 4.14 3.64
CA GLY A 44 0.66 2.82 4.14
C GLY A 44 -0.74 2.75 4.77
N VAL A 45 -1.18 3.79 5.49
CA VAL A 45 -2.53 3.88 6.05
C VAL A 45 -3.56 3.94 4.93
N PHE A 46 -3.36 4.79 3.92
CA PHE A 46 -4.24 4.84 2.76
C PHE A 46 -4.30 3.52 1.99
N VAL A 47 -3.15 2.85 1.82
CA VAL A 47 -3.07 1.51 1.24
C VAL A 47 -3.86 0.50 2.07
N SER A 48 -3.80 0.58 3.40
CA SER A 48 -4.51 -0.32 4.31
C SER A 48 -6.02 -0.11 4.25
N ILE A 49 -6.48 1.15 4.21
CA ILE A 49 -7.89 1.49 3.99
C ILE A 49 -8.37 0.95 2.65
N ASN A 50 -7.61 1.18 1.57
CA ASN A 50 -7.93 0.67 0.24
C ASN A 50 -7.95 -0.87 0.19
N PHE A 51 -7.05 -1.54 0.93
CA PHE A 51 -7.05 -2.98 1.05
C PHE A 51 -8.31 -3.50 1.75
N SER A 52 -8.75 -2.86 2.84
CA SER A 52 -10.02 -3.19 3.51
C SER A 52 -11.22 -3.08 2.56
N ILE A 53 -11.27 -2.05 1.71
CA ILE A 53 -12.31 -1.91 0.67
C ILE A 53 -12.20 -3.03 -0.37
N SER A 54 -10.99 -3.44 -0.73
CA SER A 54 -10.76 -4.56 -1.64
C SER A 54 -11.25 -5.89 -1.08
N LEU A 55 -11.19 -6.10 0.24
CA LEU A 55 -11.74 -7.30 0.88
C LEU A 55 -13.27 -7.36 0.74
N VAL A 56 -13.96 -6.22 0.93
CA VAL A 56 -15.41 -6.14 0.70
C VAL A 56 -15.75 -6.42 -0.77
N SER A 57 -14.88 -6.01 -1.69
CA SER A 57 -15.02 -6.23 -3.13
C SER A 57 -14.88 -7.70 -3.56
N ILE A 58 -14.43 -8.61 -2.67
CA ILE A 58 -14.39 -10.05 -2.93
C ILE A 58 -15.82 -10.60 -3.09
N ILE A 59 -16.79 -10.10 -2.31
CA ILE A 59 -18.18 -10.55 -2.37
C ILE A 59 -18.80 -10.36 -3.77
N PRO A 60 -18.84 -9.14 -4.34
CA PRO A 60 -19.34 -8.95 -5.70
C PRO A 60 -18.49 -9.68 -6.74
N TRP A 61 -17.17 -9.85 -6.52
CA TRP A 61 -16.33 -10.64 -7.43
C TRP A 61 -16.77 -12.11 -7.50
N ILE A 62 -17.04 -12.74 -6.34
CA ILE A 62 -17.53 -14.12 -6.27
C ILE A 62 -18.89 -14.24 -6.97
N ILE A 63 -19.84 -13.34 -6.67
CA ILE A 63 -21.18 -13.33 -7.27
C ILE A 63 -21.08 -13.22 -8.80
N MET A 64 -20.30 -12.27 -9.30
CA MET A 64 -20.12 -12.09 -10.74
C MET A 64 -19.48 -13.30 -11.41
N ARG A 65 -18.51 -13.94 -10.75
CA ARG A 65 -17.86 -15.16 -11.24
C ARG A 65 -18.83 -16.34 -11.31
N LEU A 66 -19.68 -16.51 -10.30
CA LEU A 66 -20.74 -17.52 -10.26
C LEU A 66 -21.77 -17.28 -11.38
N SER A 67 -22.15 -16.03 -11.63
CA SER A 67 -23.03 -15.65 -12.74
C SER A 67 -22.35 -15.67 -14.11
N ARG A 68 -21.12 -16.19 -14.24
CA ARG A 68 -20.29 -16.22 -15.47
C ARG A 68 -20.11 -14.84 -16.12
N LYS A 69 -20.27 -13.75 -15.35
CA LYS A 69 -20.04 -12.38 -15.81
C LYS A 69 -18.56 -12.05 -15.75
N LYS A 70 -18.10 -11.14 -16.62
CA LYS A 70 -16.70 -10.69 -16.65
C LYS A 70 -16.35 -9.93 -15.37
N ALA A 71 -15.66 -10.59 -14.43
CA ALA A 71 -15.22 -9.99 -13.16
C ALA A 71 -13.74 -9.53 -13.16
N HIS A 72 -13.15 -9.37 -14.34
CA HIS A 72 -11.71 -9.10 -14.52
C HIS A 72 -11.22 -7.80 -13.86
N LEU A 73 -12.06 -6.75 -13.84
CA LEU A 73 -11.72 -5.48 -13.19
C LEU A 73 -11.65 -5.61 -11.68
N LEU A 74 -12.64 -6.28 -11.05
CA LEU A 74 -12.60 -6.54 -9.61
C LEU A 74 -11.42 -7.44 -9.24
N GLN A 75 -11.16 -8.49 -10.03
CA GLN A 75 -10.00 -9.36 -9.82
C GLN A 75 -8.69 -8.58 -9.88
N ARG A 76 -8.56 -7.66 -10.85
CA ARG A 76 -7.40 -6.79 -11.00
C ARG A 76 -7.26 -5.87 -9.79
N TYR A 77 -8.34 -5.21 -9.37
CA TYR A 77 -8.36 -4.34 -8.20
C TYR A 77 -7.93 -5.09 -6.93
N ILE A 78 -8.54 -6.25 -6.63
CA ILE A 78 -8.18 -7.09 -5.48
C ILE A 78 -6.70 -7.49 -5.53
N SER A 79 -6.21 -7.92 -6.70
CA SER A 79 -4.82 -8.36 -6.86
C SER A 79 -3.82 -7.23 -6.63
N ILE A 80 -4.12 -6.02 -7.13
CA ILE A 80 -3.23 -4.86 -6.98
C ILE A 80 -3.28 -4.35 -5.54
N SER A 81 -4.48 -4.23 -4.94
CA SER A 81 -4.63 -3.78 -3.55
C SER A 81 -3.93 -4.74 -2.57
N LEU A 82 -4.04 -6.05 -2.76
CA LEU A 82 -3.31 -7.04 -1.97
C LEU A 82 -1.80 -6.86 -2.12
N ALA A 83 -1.29 -6.68 -3.34
CA ALA A 83 0.13 -6.49 -3.58
C ALA A 83 0.69 -5.22 -2.91
N PHE A 84 -0.04 -4.10 -3.01
CA PHE A 84 0.33 -2.86 -2.32
C PHE A 84 0.33 -3.07 -0.80
N PHE A 85 -0.68 -3.74 -0.25
CA PHE A 85 -0.71 -4.07 1.17
C PHE A 85 0.49 -4.93 1.59
N THR A 86 0.84 -5.97 0.82
CA THR A 86 2.01 -6.80 1.09
C THR A 86 3.31 -6.00 1.11
N VAL A 87 3.43 -4.95 0.28
CA VAL A 87 4.60 -4.08 0.26
C VAL A 87 4.64 -3.15 1.48
N PHE A 88 3.51 -2.53 1.85
CA PHE A 88 3.48 -1.54 2.92
C PHE A 88 3.33 -2.13 4.33
N PHE A 89 2.71 -3.31 4.47
CA PHE A 89 2.47 -3.96 5.76
C PHE A 89 3.74 -4.21 6.60
N PRO A 90 4.88 -4.67 6.01
CA PRO A 90 6.13 -4.82 6.74
C PRO A 90 6.64 -3.56 7.43
N ILE A 91 6.31 -2.36 6.92
CA ILE A 91 6.72 -1.09 7.56
C ILE A 91 6.04 -0.93 8.92
N PHE A 92 4.76 -1.29 9.04
CA PHE A 92 4.05 -1.25 10.32
C PHE A 92 4.62 -2.25 11.32
N ILE A 93 5.01 -3.45 10.85
CA ILE A 93 5.71 -4.43 11.69
C ILE A 93 7.05 -3.85 12.15
N PHE A 94 7.82 -3.28 11.22
CA PHE A 94 9.12 -2.68 11.50
C PHE A 94 9.02 -1.58 12.56
N LEU A 95 8.08 -0.64 12.42
CA LEU A 95 7.89 0.44 13.40
C LEU A 95 7.39 -0.05 14.76
N LYS A 96 6.63 -1.15 14.79
CA LYS A 96 6.22 -1.78 16.06
C LYS A 96 7.40 -2.43 16.79
N LEU A 97 8.33 -3.03 16.06
CA LEU A 97 9.52 -3.67 16.63
C LEU A 97 10.62 -2.67 16.97
N PHE A 98 10.74 -1.60 16.18
CA PHE A 98 11.70 -0.52 16.34
C PHE A 98 10.93 0.77 16.55
N PRO A 99 10.61 1.15 17.80
CA PRO A 99 9.86 2.36 18.11
C PRO A 99 10.73 3.59 17.80
N ILE A 100 10.72 4.00 16.54
CA ILE A 100 11.28 5.27 16.08
C ILE A 100 10.25 6.34 16.42
N ASN A 101 10.67 7.38 17.14
CA ASN A 101 9.79 8.49 17.43
C ASN A 101 9.56 9.30 16.14
N ILE A 102 8.49 8.96 15.43
CA ILE A 102 8.06 9.56 14.16
C ILE A 102 7.25 10.85 14.36
N PHE A 103 7.04 11.26 15.63
CA PHE A 103 6.40 12.49 16.07
C PHE A 103 7.32 13.27 17.00
#